data_AF-A0A3C0RC90-F1
#
_entry.id   AF-A0A3C0RC90-F1
#
_cell.length_a   1.000
_cell.length_b   1.000
_cell.length_c   1.000
_cell.angle_alpha   90.00
_cell.angle_beta   90.00
_cell.angle_gamma   90.00
#
_symmetry.space_group_name_H-M   'P 1'
#
loop_
_entity.id
_entity.type
_entity.pdbx_description
1 polymer ?
#
loop_
_entity_poly.entity_id
_entity_poly.type
_entity_poly.pdbx_seq_one_letter_code
_entity_poly.pdbx_strand_id
1 'polypeptide(L)'
;TDDPTTEQIANYVQKTLSSGKVVPGYGHAVLRKTDPRFTAQMEFGKMHMPHDKLVNTVWKIYETVPPILQSLGKIKNPWPNVDAHSGALLVHYGMVEYEFYTVLFAVSRALGVMASLIWDRALGLPLERPKSITTDLVKQWLDGKGEVWGD
;
A
#
# COMPACT_ATOMS: atom_id res chain seq x y z
N THR A 1 0.74 17.14 -19.81
CA THR A 1 -0.04 16.25 -20.69
C THR A 1 -0.96 15.44 -19.81
N ASP A 2 -2.21 15.23 -20.24
CA ASP A 2 -3.21 14.38 -19.59
C ASP A 2 -3.17 12.92 -20.09
N ASP A 3 -2.36 12.64 -21.12
CA ASP A 3 -2.05 11.31 -21.62
C ASP A 3 -0.53 11.17 -21.86
N PRO A 4 0.26 10.83 -20.82
CA PRO A 4 1.70 10.70 -20.95
C PRO A 4 2.10 9.43 -21.71
N THR A 5 3.21 9.49 -22.45
CA THR A 5 3.81 8.31 -23.06
C THR A 5 4.62 7.51 -22.04
N THR A 6 4.86 6.22 -22.32
CA THR A 6 5.74 5.35 -21.52
C THR A 6 7.12 5.97 -21.30
N GLU A 7 7.69 6.61 -22.33
CA GLU A 7 8.98 7.29 -22.24
C GLU A 7 8.94 8.51 -21.32
N GLN A 8 7.88 9.32 -21.39
CA GLN A 8 7.70 10.46 -20.48
C GLN A 8 7.58 9.99 -19.02
N ILE A 9 6.84 8.90 -18.78
CA ILE A 9 6.72 8.28 -17.45
C ILE A 9 8.10 7.79 -16.99
N ALA A 10 8.83 7.04 -17.82
CA ALA A 10 10.16 6.54 -17.48
C ALA A 10 11.13 7.67 -17.10
N ASN A 11 11.20 8.72 -17.91
CA ASN A 11 12.06 9.88 -17.66
C ASN A 11 11.66 10.60 -16.35
N TYR A 12 10.36 10.77 -16.11
CA TYR A 12 9.87 11.38 -14.87
C TYR A 12 10.21 10.53 -13.64
N VAL A 13 10.02 9.21 -13.72
CA VAL A 13 10.32 8.27 -12.65
C VAL A 13 11.82 8.26 -12.34
N GLN A 14 12.68 8.18 -13.35
CA GLN A 14 14.13 8.24 -13.17
C GLN A 14 14.57 9.55 -12.49
N LYS A 15 14.04 10.69 -12.93
CA LYS A 15 14.30 11.99 -12.30
C LYS A 15 13.82 12.05 -10.85
N THR A 16 12.66 11.45 -10.57
CA THR A 16 12.09 11.39 -9.21
C THR A 16 13.01 10.58 -8.29
N LEU A 17 13.44 9.40 -8.75
CA LEU A 17 14.32 8.51 -7.99
C LEU A 17 15.72 9.13 -7.80
N SER A 18 16.28 9.78 -8.81
CA SER A 18 17.59 10.46 -8.69
C SER A 18 17.55 11.66 -7.74
N SER A 19 16.38 12.27 -7.54
CA SER A 19 16.16 13.31 -6.53
C SER A 19 15.95 12.78 -5.10
N GLY A 20 16.10 11.46 -4.88
CA GLY A 20 15.93 10.82 -3.57
C GLY A 20 14.47 10.62 -3.14
N LYS A 21 13.52 10.82 -4.06
CA LYS A 21 12.08 10.58 -3.81
C LYS A 21 11.70 9.15 -4.16
N VAL A 22 10.51 8.74 -3.71
CA VAL A 22 9.94 7.41 -3.96
C VAL A 22 8.76 7.49 -4.93
N VAL A 23 8.39 6.35 -5.54
CA VAL A 23 7.16 6.21 -6.33
C VAL A 23 6.05 5.66 -5.43
N PRO A 24 5.00 6.43 -5.12
CA PRO A 24 3.91 5.97 -4.25
C PRO A 24 3.23 4.71 -4.79
N GLY A 25 2.87 3.79 -3.91
CA GLY A 25 2.19 2.54 -4.27
C GLY A 25 3.11 1.40 -4.71
N TYR A 26 4.40 1.65 -4.94
CA TYR A 26 5.41 0.67 -5.36
C TYR A 26 6.48 0.45 -4.27
N GLY A 27 7.15 -0.71 -4.29
CA GLY A 27 8.30 -0.98 -3.41
C GLY A 27 7.96 -1.61 -2.06
N HIS A 28 6.87 -2.38 -1.98
CA HIS A 28 6.42 -3.01 -0.73
C HIS A 28 7.43 -4.01 -0.16
N ALA A 29 7.62 -3.97 1.17
CA ALA A 29 8.56 -4.86 1.87
C ALA A 29 8.16 -6.35 1.79
N VAL A 30 6.87 -6.64 1.61
CA VAL A 30 6.30 -7.99 1.77
C VAL A 30 5.82 -8.62 0.44
N LEU A 31 5.25 -7.82 -0.47
CA LEU A 31 4.57 -8.33 -1.67
C LEU A 31 5.56 -8.77 -2.76
N ARG A 32 5.76 -10.09 -2.94
CA ARG A 32 6.71 -10.64 -3.93
C ARG A 32 6.25 -10.59 -5.39
N LYS A 33 4.97 -10.30 -5.62
CA LYS A 33 4.30 -10.24 -6.92
C LYS A 33 3.23 -9.12 -6.88
N THR A 34 2.66 -8.76 -8.03
CA THR A 34 1.50 -7.86 -8.11
C THR A 34 0.40 -8.30 -7.15
N ASP A 35 -0.10 -7.36 -6.34
CA ASP A 35 -1.21 -7.59 -5.44
C ASP A 35 -2.45 -8.06 -6.23
N PRO A 36 -3.06 -9.22 -5.91
CA PRO A 36 -4.24 -9.68 -6.63
C PRO A 36 -5.41 -8.68 -6.59
N ARG A 37 -5.48 -7.81 -5.58
CA ARG A 37 -6.48 -6.75 -5.47
C ARG A 37 -6.27 -5.64 -6.51
N PHE A 38 -5.00 -5.34 -6.85
CA PHE A 38 -4.68 -4.45 -7.96
C PHE A 38 -5.14 -5.07 -9.28
N THR A 39 -4.84 -6.35 -9.50
CA THR A 39 -5.25 -7.07 -10.72
C THR A 39 -6.77 -7.07 -10.88
N ALA A 40 -7.53 -7.34 -9.81
CA ALA A 40 -8.99 -7.30 -9.86
C ALA A 40 -9.54 -5.94 -10.31
N GLN A 41 -8.97 -4.84 -9.78
CA GLN A 41 -9.35 -3.48 -10.17
C GLN A 41 -8.93 -3.13 -11.61
N MET A 42 -7.76 -3.61 -12.04
CA MET A 42 -7.30 -3.45 -13.42
C MET A 42 -8.24 -4.16 -14.41
N GLU A 43 -8.64 -5.41 -14.15
CA GLU A 43 -9.56 -6.14 -15.03
C GLU A 43 -10.93 -5.48 -15.08
N PHE A 44 -11.45 -5.00 -13.94
CA PHE A 44 -12.66 -4.17 -13.91
C PHE A 44 -12.51 -2.92 -14.78
N GLY A 45 -11.39 -2.21 -14.68
CA GLY A 45 -11.09 -1.03 -15.49
C GLY A 45 -11.05 -1.33 -17.00
N LYS A 46 -10.43 -2.45 -17.39
CA LYS A 46 -10.37 -2.90 -18.80
C LYS A 46 -11.77 -3.16 -19.39
N MET A 47 -12.68 -3.71 -18.58
CA MET A 47 -14.03 -4.04 -19.03
C MET A 47 -14.94 -2.82 -19.17
N HIS A 48 -14.79 -1.82 -18.30
CA HIS A 48 -15.77 -0.74 -18.17
C HIS A 48 -15.27 0.64 -18.59
N MET A 49 -13.95 0.86 -18.61
CA MET A 49 -13.34 2.18 -18.89
C MET A 49 -11.99 2.07 -19.63
N PRO A 50 -11.90 1.30 -20.74
CA PRO A 50 -10.64 1.07 -21.45
C PRO A 50 -10.02 2.33 -22.08
N HIS A 51 -10.81 3.40 -22.24
CA HIS A 51 -10.39 4.65 -22.87
C HIS A 51 -10.18 5.80 -21.87
N ASP A 52 -10.35 5.55 -20.57
CA ASP A 52 -10.12 6.59 -19.57
C ASP A 52 -8.62 6.91 -19.47
N LYS A 53 -8.28 8.20 -19.61
CA LYS A 53 -6.89 8.66 -19.66
C LYS A 53 -6.14 8.44 -18.34
N LEU A 54 -6.80 8.64 -17.21
CA LEU A 54 -6.18 8.47 -15.89
C LEU A 54 -5.94 7.00 -15.60
N VAL A 55 -6.91 6.13 -15.90
CA VAL A 55 -6.78 4.68 -15.77
C VAL A 55 -5.69 4.14 -16.68
N ASN A 56 -5.65 4.59 -17.95
CA ASN A 56 -4.58 4.23 -18.88
C ASN A 56 -3.21 4.70 -18.40
N THR A 57 -3.13 5.88 -17.76
CA THR A 57 -1.89 6.37 -17.13
C THR A 57 -1.43 5.42 -16.01
N VAL A 58 -2.33 4.94 -15.14
CA VAL A 58 -2.00 3.94 -14.11
C VAL A 58 -1.43 2.66 -14.72
N TRP A 59 -1.99 2.18 -15.83
CA TRP A 59 -1.51 0.98 -16.51
C TRP A 59 -0.13 1.18 -17.15
N LYS A 60 0.11 2.32 -17.81
CA LYS A 60 1.44 2.66 -18.33
C LYS A 60 2.47 2.74 -17.21
N ILE A 61 2.12 3.29 -16.04
CA ILE A 61 2.98 3.28 -14.85
C ILE A 61 3.26 1.84 -14.41
N TYR A 62 2.25 0.97 -14.37
CA TYR A 62 2.41 -0.44 -14.01
C TYR A 62 3.36 -1.22 -14.94
N GLU A 63 3.35 -0.93 -16.23
CA GLU A 63 4.28 -1.52 -17.18
C GLU A 63 5.69 -0.95 -17.06
N THR A 64 5.80 0.35 -16.79
CA THR A 64 7.07 1.10 -16.87
C THR A 64 7.89 1.05 -15.58
N VAL A 65 7.24 1.18 -14.43
CA VAL A 65 7.92 1.39 -13.13
C VAL A 65 8.63 0.14 -12.64
N PRO A 66 8.03 -1.08 -12.67
CA PRO A 66 8.69 -2.24 -12.07
C PRO A 66 10.07 -2.57 -12.66
N PRO A 67 10.30 -2.55 -13.98
CA PRO A 67 11.63 -2.74 -14.56
C PRO A 67 12.65 -1.68 -14.10
N ILE A 68 12.24 -0.41 -13.98
CA ILE A 68 13.09 0.67 -13.48
C ILE A 68 13.48 0.42 -12.02
N LEU A 69 12.54 0.01 -11.18
CA LEU A 69 12.82 -0.25 -9.78
C LEU A 69 13.72 -1.49 -9.59
N GLN A 70 13.58 -2.50 -10.43
CA GLN A 70 14.44 -3.69 -10.42
C GLN A 70 15.88 -3.36 -10.78
N SER A 71 16.11 -2.48 -11.75
CA SER A 71 17.47 -2.13 -12.19
C SER A 71 18.28 -1.38 -11.12
N LEU A 72 17.62 -0.76 -10.15
CA LEU A 72 18.29 -0.07 -9.04
C LEU A 72 18.90 -1.02 -7.99
N GLY A 73 18.55 -2.30 -7.99
CA GLY A 73 19.10 -3.32 -7.07
C GLY A 73 18.77 -3.14 -5.58
N LYS A 74 18.16 -2.01 -5.17
CA LYS A 74 17.78 -1.69 -3.78
C LYS A 74 16.37 -2.14 -3.41
N ILE A 75 15.50 -2.37 -4.39
CA ILE A 75 14.08 -2.63 -4.17
C ILE A 75 13.83 -4.12 -4.30
N LYS A 76 13.50 -4.75 -3.16
CA LYS A 76 13.26 -6.20 -3.10
C LYS A 76 12.02 -6.61 -3.89
N ASN A 77 10.94 -5.82 -3.82
CA ASN A 77 9.73 -6.11 -4.57
C ASN A 77 9.14 -4.85 -5.22
N PRO A 78 9.17 -4.74 -6.56
CA PRO A 78 8.84 -3.53 -7.30
C PRO A 78 7.35 -3.46 -7.69
N TRP A 79 6.47 -4.21 -7.03
CA TRP A 79 5.10 -4.41 -7.49
C TRP A 79 4.10 -3.46 -6.82
N PRO A 80 3.01 -3.07 -7.51
CA PRO A 80 2.00 -2.22 -6.93
C PRO A 80 1.06 -2.99 -5.98
N ASN A 81 0.35 -2.22 -5.16
CA ASN A 81 -0.75 -2.69 -4.33
C ASN A 81 -2.09 -2.07 -4.76
N VAL A 82 -3.19 -2.47 -4.11
CA VAL A 82 -4.56 -1.97 -4.37
C VAL A 82 -4.72 -0.44 -4.43
N ASP A 83 -3.97 0.30 -3.62
CA ASP A 83 -4.08 1.76 -3.51
C ASP A 83 -3.49 2.47 -4.75
N ALA A 84 -2.69 1.76 -5.56
CA ALA A 84 -2.14 2.28 -6.80
C ALA A 84 -3.17 2.31 -7.96
N HIS A 85 -4.35 1.73 -7.80
CA HIS A 85 -5.37 1.65 -8.86
C HIS A 85 -6.72 2.26 -8.46
N SER A 86 -7.20 1.93 -7.26
CA SER A 86 -8.55 2.28 -6.77
C SER A 86 -8.96 3.75 -6.97
N GLY A 87 -8.04 4.69 -6.74
CA GLY A 87 -8.33 6.12 -6.89
C GLY A 87 -8.73 6.51 -8.32
N ALA A 88 -8.11 5.92 -9.34
CA ALA A 88 -8.44 6.21 -10.74
C ALA A 88 -9.85 5.74 -11.11
N LEU A 89 -10.27 4.59 -10.57
CA LEU A 89 -11.64 4.08 -10.76
C LEU A 89 -12.68 5.00 -10.12
N LEU A 90 -12.41 5.51 -8.91
CA LEU A 90 -13.32 6.42 -8.22
C LEU A 90 -13.49 7.74 -8.99
N VAL A 91 -12.38 8.33 -9.45
CA VAL A 91 -12.40 9.58 -10.23
C VAL A 91 -13.19 9.40 -11.53
N HIS A 92 -13.02 8.26 -12.23
CA HIS A 92 -13.75 7.98 -13.47
C HIS A 92 -15.28 8.07 -13.29
N TYR A 93 -15.80 7.58 -12.16
CA TYR A 93 -17.23 7.63 -11.84
C TYR A 93 -17.67 8.91 -11.12
N GLY A 94 -16.83 9.94 -11.06
CA GLY A 94 -17.18 11.25 -10.52
C GLY A 94 -17.02 11.41 -9.01
N MET A 95 -16.43 10.42 -8.32
CA MET A 95 -16.03 10.57 -6.92
C MET A 95 -14.65 11.23 -6.89
N VAL A 96 -14.60 12.55 -6.69
CA VAL A 96 -13.37 13.35 -6.77
C VAL A 96 -12.96 13.96 -5.42
N GLU A 97 -13.76 13.72 -4.38
CA GLU A 97 -13.53 14.14 -3.00
C GLU A 97 -12.50 13.21 -2.35
N TYR A 98 -11.22 13.41 -2.64
CA TYR A 98 -10.12 12.55 -2.19
C TYR A 98 -10.10 12.31 -0.67
N GLU A 99 -10.47 13.32 0.12
CA GLU A 99 -10.55 13.22 1.59
C GLU A 99 -11.64 12.23 2.06
N PHE A 100 -12.62 11.92 1.21
CA PHE A 100 -13.69 10.98 1.50
C PHE A 100 -13.31 9.51 1.24
N TYR A 101 -12.20 9.24 0.54
CA TYR A 101 -11.84 7.89 0.13
C TYR A 101 -11.61 6.95 1.33
N THR A 102 -11.09 7.49 2.44
CA THR A 102 -10.88 6.73 3.67
C THR A 102 -12.21 6.27 4.29
N VAL A 103 -13.31 7.00 4.07
CA VAL A 103 -14.65 6.58 4.53
C VAL A 103 -15.09 5.32 3.78
N LEU A 104 -14.91 5.28 2.46
CA LEU A 104 -15.19 4.07 1.65
C LEU A 104 -14.36 2.88 2.11
N PHE A 105 -13.07 3.11 2.40
CA PHE A 105 -12.20 2.07 2.95
C PHE A 105 -12.70 1.59 4.31
N ALA A 106 -13.08 2.48 5.22
CA ALA A 106 -13.59 2.11 6.54
C ALA A 106 -14.86 1.26 6.46
N VAL A 107 -15.81 1.63 5.59
CA VAL A 107 -17.04 0.85 5.35
C VAL A 107 -16.71 -0.56 4.84
N SER A 108 -15.79 -0.70 3.90
CA SER A 108 -15.35 -2.02 3.42
C SER A 108 -14.64 -2.83 4.53
N ARG A 109 -13.77 -2.18 5.30
CA ARG A 109 -12.99 -2.83 6.37
C ARG A 109 -13.86 -3.31 7.53
N ALA A 110 -14.98 -2.64 7.80
CA ALA A 110 -15.94 -3.02 8.84
C ALA A 110 -16.36 -4.49 8.72
N LEU A 111 -16.55 -5.01 7.50
CA LEU A 111 -16.94 -6.41 7.27
C LEU A 111 -15.95 -7.41 7.92
N GLY A 112 -14.65 -7.19 7.73
CA GLY A 112 -13.62 -8.09 8.26
C GLY A 112 -13.41 -7.95 9.76
N VAL A 113 -13.29 -6.71 10.25
CA VAL A 113 -13.01 -6.47 11.68
C VAL A 113 -14.18 -6.85 12.56
N MET A 114 -15.43 -6.62 12.11
CA MET A 114 -16.61 -7.02 12.87
C MET A 114 -16.81 -8.54 12.86
N ALA A 115 -16.52 -9.22 11.75
CA ALA A 115 -16.54 -10.69 11.71
C ALA A 115 -15.51 -11.29 12.68
N SER A 116 -14.28 -10.75 12.71
CA SER A 116 -13.28 -11.16 13.70
C SER A 116 -13.76 -10.89 15.13
N LEU A 117 -14.33 -9.72 15.38
CA LEU A 117 -14.81 -9.34 16.71
C LEU A 117 -15.89 -10.28 17.26
N ILE A 118 -16.79 -10.76 16.41
CA ILE A 118 -17.78 -11.79 16.78
C ILE A 118 -17.08 -13.06 17.26
N TRP A 119 -16.08 -13.52 16.51
CA TRP A 119 -15.30 -14.72 16.87
C TRP A 119 -14.47 -14.52 18.14
N ASP A 120 -13.90 -13.35 18.34
CA ASP A 120 -13.15 -13.05 19.56
C ASP A 120 -14.04 -13.19 20.82
N ARG A 121 -15.33 -12.83 20.70
CA ARG A 121 -16.31 -13.03 21.79
C ARG A 121 -16.73 -14.48 21.92
N ALA A 122 -17.01 -15.15 20.80
CA ALA A 122 -17.39 -16.56 20.79
C ALA A 122 -16.31 -17.47 21.39
N LEU A 123 -15.03 -17.16 21.16
CA LEU A 123 -13.87 -17.88 21.69
C LEU A 123 -13.44 -17.41 23.10
N GLY A 124 -14.09 -16.38 23.65
CA GLY A 124 -13.75 -15.84 24.96
C GLY A 124 -12.32 -15.28 25.04
N LEU A 125 -11.80 -14.67 23.95
CA LEU A 125 -10.45 -14.12 23.95
C LEU A 125 -10.30 -13.04 25.04
N PRO A 126 -9.21 -13.08 25.84
CA PRO A 126 -9.02 -12.18 26.97
C PRO A 126 -8.65 -10.76 26.51
N LEU A 127 -8.55 -9.84 27.48
CA LEU A 127 -8.03 -8.50 27.24
C LEU A 127 -6.59 -8.55 26.69
N GLU A 128 -6.36 -7.92 25.54
CA GLU A 128 -5.01 -7.66 25.03
C GLU A 128 -4.33 -6.62 25.93
N ARG A 129 -3.27 -7.03 26.65
CA ARG A 129 -2.55 -6.17 27.61
C ARG A 129 -1.03 -6.33 27.48
N PRO A 130 -0.40 -5.82 26.41
CA PRO A 130 1.06 -5.86 26.25
C PRO A 130 1.75 -5.00 27.30
N LYS A 131 2.95 -5.40 27.73
CA LYS A 131 3.78 -4.64 28.68
C LYS A 131 4.61 -3.61 27.91
N SER A 132 4.46 -2.33 28.25
CA SER A 132 5.32 -1.26 27.74
C SER A 132 6.64 -1.22 28.51
N ILE A 133 7.74 -0.99 27.81
CA ILE A 133 9.08 -0.88 28.41
C ILE A 133 9.76 0.40 27.90
N THR A 134 10.59 1.01 28.74
CA THR A 134 11.34 2.21 28.36
C THR A 134 12.73 1.84 27.85
N THR A 135 13.36 2.73 27.07
CA THR A 135 14.75 2.55 26.64
C THR A 135 15.71 2.40 27.82
N ASP A 136 15.48 3.12 28.93
CA ASP A 136 16.33 3.04 30.11
C ASP A 136 16.23 1.69 30.80
N LEU A 137 15.02 1.11 30.88
CA LEU A 137 14.82 -0.24 31.41
C LEU A 137 15.56 -1.28 30.54
N VAL A 138 15.51 -1.13 29.22
CA VAL A 138 16.25 -2.00 28.29
C VAL A 138 17.77 -1.87 28.51
N LYS A 139 18.31 -0.66 28.68
CA LYS A 139 19.73 -0.45 28.97
C LYS A 139 20.15 -1.09 30.28
N GLN A 140 19.36 -0.89 31.34
CA GLN A 140 19.64 -1.49 32.64
C GLN A 140 19.66 -3.01 32.57
N TRP A 141 18.76 -3.62 31.82
CA TRP A 141 18.76 -5.06 31.60
C TRP A 141 19.95 -5.58 30.81
N LEU A 142 20.32 -4.90 29.72
CA LEU A 142 21.53 -5.25 28.96
C LEU A 142 22.81 -5.11 29.81
N ASP A 143 22.82 -4.17 30.74
CA ASP A 143 23.90 -3.96 31.72
C ASP A 143 23.87 -4.97 32.90
N GLY A 144 22.88 -5.86 32.98
CA GLY A 144 22.69 -6.78 34.10
C GLY A 144 22.25 -6.11 35.40
N LYS A 145 21.70 -4.89 35.33
CA LYS A 145 21.29 -4.04 36.47
C LYS A 145 19.77 -4.03 36.71
N GLY A 146 18.99 -4.74 35.91
CA GLY A 146 17.53 -4.82 36.04
C GLY A 146 16.90 -5.88 35.14
N GLU A 147 15.58 -6.04 35.22
CA GLU A 147 14.80 -6.98 34.39
C GLU A 147 13.78 -6.24 33.53
N VAL A 148 13.66 -6.62 32.25
CA VAL A 148 12.65 -6.06 31.31
C VAL A 148 11.31 -6.79 31.44
N TRP A 149 11.36 -8.06 31.84
CA TRP A 149 10.24 -8.98 31.94
C TRP A 149 10.04 -9.35 33.40
N GLY A 150 9.87 -8.37 34.29
CA GLY A 150 9.38 -8.71 35.64
C GLY A 150 8.05 -9.46 35.52
N ASP A 151 7.77 -10.35 36.48
CA ASP A 151 6.48 -11.07 36.58
C ASP A 151 5.25 -10.15 36.35
#